data_AF-A0A3P1XRU7-F1
#
_entry.id   AF-A0A3P1XRU7-F1
#
_cell.length_a   1.000
_cell.length_b   1.000
_cell.length_c   1.000
_cell.angle_alpha   90.00
_cell.angle_beta   90.00
_cell.angle_gamma   90.00
#
_symmetry.space_group_name_H-M   'P 1'
#
loop_
_entity.id
_entity.type
_entity.pdbx_description
1 polymer ?
#
loop_
_entity_poly.entity_id
_entity_poly.type
_entity_poly.pdbx_seq_one_letter_code
_entity_poly.pdbx_strand_id
1 'polypeptide(L)' 'MTGISIAFLLISIGLVWGGLAASTVFLLRKPEVDYYPEGGYENNDH' A
#
# COMPACT_ATOMS: atom_id res chain seq x y z
N MET A 1 -17.72 7.73 -29.66
CA MET A 1 -17.16 7.56 -28.29
C MET A 1 -18.10 8.25 -27.33
N THR A 2 -18.69 7.54 -26.37
CA THR A 2 -19.66 8.15 -25.44
C THR A 2 -18.88 8.88 -24.34
N GLY A 3 -19.33 10.08 -23.93
CA GLY A 3 -18.66 10.85 -22.88
C GLY A 3 -18.56 10.10 -21.54
N ILE A 4 -19.50 9.18 -21.31
CA ILE A 4 -19.52 8.26 -20.17
C ILE A 4 -18.28 7.36 -20.15
N SER A 5 -17.85 6.82 -21.29
CA SER A 5 -16.65 5.97 -21.35
C SER A 5 -15.38 6.71 -20.92
N ILE A 6 -15.26 8.00 -21.26
CA ILE A 6 -14.12 8.82 -20.88
C ILE A 6 -14.10 9.08 -19.37
N ALA A 7 -15.27 9.36 -18.78
CA ALA A 7 -15.38 9.55 -17.33
C ALA A 7 -14.94 8.28 -16.57
N PHE A 8 -15.42 7.11 -17.00
CA PHE A 8 -15.00 5.83 -16.39
C PHE A 8 -13.51 5.56 -16.55
N LEU A 9 -12.94 5.90 -17.71
CA LEU A 9 -11.50 5.75 -17.95
C LEU A 9 -10.68 6.60 -16.97
N LEU A 10 -11.05 7.88 -16.79
CA LEU A 10 -10.36 8.79 -15.89
C LEU A 10 -10.48 8.36 -14.42
N ILE A 11 -11.66 7.90 -14.00
CA ILE A 11 -11.89 7.37 -12.65
C ILE A 11 -11.03 6.13 -12.41
N SER A 12 -11.01 5.20 -13.37
CA SER A 12 -10.23 3.97 -13.28
C SER A 12 -8.73 4.26 -13.19
N ILE A 13 -8.21 5.14 -14.06
CA ILE A 13 -6.82 5.61 -14.00
C ILE A 13 -6.54 6.26 -12.64
N GLY A 14 -7.40 7.17 -12.18
CA GLY A 14 -7.22 7.84 -10.90
C GLY A 14 -7.20 6.88 -9.71
N LEU A 15 -8.03 5.83 -9.73
CA LEU A 15 -8.06 4.79 -8.70
C LEU A 15 -6.81 3.93 -8.70
N VAL A 16 -6.36 3.47 -9.87
CA VAL A 16 -5.17 2.62 -9.99
C VAL A 16 -3.92 3.39 -9.58
N TRP A 17 -3.71 4.58 -10.16
CA TRP A 17 -2.54 5.39 -9.88
C TRP A 17 -2.61 6.06 -8.52
N GLY A 18 -3.79 6.53 -8.11
CA GLY A 18 -4.00 7.16 -6.80
C GLY A 18 -3.87 6.17 -5.66
N GLY A 19 -4.40 4.95 -5.80
CA GLY A 19 -4.22 3.88 -4.83
C GLY A 19 -2.75 3.49 -4.69
N LEU A 20 -2.05 3.29 -5.81
CA LEU A 20 -0.63 2.99 -5.81
C LEU A 20 0.20 4.11 -5.16
N ALA A 21 -0.02 5.36 -5.57
CA ALA A 21 0.69 6.51 -5.01
C ALA A 21 0.42 6.67 -3.51
N ALA A 22 -0.83 6.50 -3.06
CA ALA A 22 -1.19 6.55 -1.65
C ALA A 22 -0.49 5.45 -0.84
N SER A 23 -0.46 4.21 -1.35
CA SER A 23 0.26 3.10 -0.72
C SER A 23 1.76 3.39 -0.63
N THR A 24 2.39 3.81 -1.72
CA THR A 24 3.81 4.16 -1.73
C THR A 24 4.14 5.28 -0.74
N VAL A 25 3.33 6.34 -0.72
CA VAL A 25 3.51 7.45 0.25
C VAL A 25 3.31 6.97 1.68
N PHE A 26 2.33 6.11 1.94
CA PHE A 26 2.09 5.53 3.27
C PHE A 26 3.30 4.74 3.77
N LEU A 27 3.87 3.87 2.93
CA LEU A 27 5.09 3.11 3.25
C LEU A 27 6.30 4.03 3.48
N LEU A 28 6.49 5.04 2.61
CA LEU A 28 7.57 6.02 2.75
C LEU A 28 7.47 6.86 4.03
N ARG A 29 6.26 7.06 4.55
CA ARG A 29 6.04 7.90 5.74
C ARG A 29 6.40 7.19 7.05
N LYS A 30 6.58 5.87 7.02
CA LYS A 30 7.02 5.08 8.18
C LYS A 30 8.04 4.00 7.73
N PRO A 31 9.21 4.41 7.21
CA PRO A 31 10.16 3.50 6.58
C PRO A 31 10.87 2.60 7.59
N GLU A 32 10.84 2.94 8.88
CA GLU A 32 11.48 2.18 9.94
C GLU A 32 10.46 1.90 11.05
N VAL A 33 10.31 0.62 11.38
CA VAL A 33 9.71 0.22 12.65
C VAL A 33 10.77 0.58 13.70
N ASP A 34 10.51 1.60 14.52
CA ASP A 34 11.44 2.11 15.56
C ASP A 34 12.00 1.01 16.47
N TYR A 35 11.28 -0.10 16.59
CA TYR A 35 11.70 -1.24 17.38
C TYR A 35 11.16 -2.54 16.77
N TYR A 36 12.04 -3.31 16.14
CA TYR A 36 11.71 -4.68 15.76
C TYR A 36 11.78 -5.54 17.03
N PRO A 37 10.70 -6.24 17.46
CA PRO A 37 10.78 -7.12 18.61
C PRO A 37 11.80 -8.22 18.33
N GLU A 38 12.65 -8.51 19.32
CA GLU A 38 13.62 -9.60 19.25
C GLU A 38 12.89 -10.89 18.84
N GLY A 39 13.39 -11.53 17.77
CA GLY A 39 12.76 -12.68 17.14
C GLY A 39 12.36 -13.72 18.19
N GLY A 40 11.10 -14.18 18.07
CA GLY A 40 10.42 -14.97 19.09
C GLY A 40 11.29 -16.08 19.67
N TYR A 41 11.29 -16.17 20.99
CA TYR A 41 11.79 -17.32 21.73
C TYR A 41 11.18 -18.58 21.10
N GLU A 42 11.99 -19.30 20.34
CA GLU A 42 11.73 -20.67 19.96
C GLU A 42 11.80 -21.47 21.26
N ASN A 43 10.64 -21.61 21.90
CA ASN A 43 10.41 -22.52 23.01
C ASN A 43 10.56 -23.94 22.47
N ASN A 44 11.82 -24.35 22.30
CA ASN A 44 12.25 -25.72 22.03
C ASN A 44 12.42 -26.40 23.40
N ASP A 45 11.29 -26.57 24.10
CA ASP A 45 11.21 -27.27 25.37
C ASP A 45 11.25 -28.78 25.06
N HIS A 46 12.47 -29.33 24.97
CA HIS A 46 12.72 -30.78 25.01
C HIS A 46 12.58 -31.32 26.44
#